data_AF-A0A2E3TQI3-F1
#
_entry.id   AF-A0A2E3TQI3-F1
#
_cell.length_a   1.000
_cell.length_b   1.000
_cell.length_c   1.000
_cell.angle_alpha   90.00
_cell.angle_beta   90.00
_cell.angle_gamma   90.00
#
_symmetry.space_group_name_H-M   'P 1'
#
loop_
_entity.id
_entity.type
_entity.pdbx_description
1 polymer ?
#
loop_
_entity_poly.entity_id
_entity_poly.type
_entity_poly.pdbx_seq_one_letter_code
_entity_poly.pdbx_strand_id
1 'polypeptide(L)'
;GKTLFLEKSAALVNLVSYPIYRQQLIEGIAQTIGQNITQVEKAIEQNITNNTQPYNANEFEQANIVNHSFQAKSRNASSSSMKSLMSRMISCVINYPSLVNDPETSSVIEERARKLPKSDVLVELIRYIQVESDLSKEALLLPYKSKERIYKRLQELSVMEPFLSEYEAKEEFGYALTSAEKYYERKTTKASILSAKTHDEEKAVMQKIIKSKMKSVNQKNPNPQTEE
;
A
#
# COMPACT_ATOMS: atom_id res chain seq x y z
N GLY A 1 6.41 31.77 19.88
CA GLY A 1 7.59 31.85 20.76
C GLY A 1 8.17 30.46 20.98
N LYS A 2 9.49 30.35 21.22
CA LYS A 2 10.20 29.05 21.29
C LYS A 2 9.62 28.11 22.37
N THR A 3 9.21 28.64 23.52
CA THR A 3 8.61 27.85 24.62
C THR A 3 7.27 27.22 24.24
N LEU A 4 6.35 28.00 23.68
CA LEU A 4 5.03 27.50 23.24
C LEU A 4 5.15 26.47 22.11
N PHE A 5 6.15 26.64 21.22
CA PHE A 5 6.44 25.66 20.18
C PHE A 5 6.92 24.34 20.79
N LEU A 6 7.81 24.39 21.77
CA LEU A 6 8.34 23.22 22.45
C LEU A 6 7.25 22.47 23.22
N GLU A 7 6.34 23.18 23.89
CA GLU A 7 5.20 22.60 24.61
C GLU A 7 4.26 21.83 23.67
N LYS A 8 3.86 22.44 22.55
CA LYS A 8 3.00 21.77 21.55
C LYS A 8 3.71 20.59 20.88
N SER A 9 5.00 20.73 20.61
CA SER A 9 5.79 19.67 19.98
C SER A 9 6.00 18.49 20.94
N ALA A 10 6.21 18.76 22.24
CA ALA A 10 6.35 17.72 23.26
C ALA A 10 5.12 16.80 23.32
N ALA A 11 3.90 17.37 23.27
CA ALA A 11 2.67 16.60 23.25
C ALA A 11 2.61 15.62 22.05
N LEU A 12 3.06 16.04 20.87
CA LEU A 12 3.11 15.20 19.67
C LEU A 12 4.22 14.15 19.73
N VAL A 13 5.41 14.53 20.20
CA VAL A 13 6.55 13.61 20.37
C VAL A 13 6.21 12.48 21.34
N ASN A 14 5.44 12.77 22.39
CA ASN A 14 5.00 11.77 23.38
C ASN A 14 3.97 10.77 22.85
N LEU A 15 3.34 11.02 21.70
CA LEU A 15 2.44 10.07 21.03
C LEU A 15 3.20 9.03 20.18
N VAL A 16 4.51 9.23 19.95
CA VAL A 16 5.32 8.36 19.09
C VAL A 16 5.93 7.24 19.91
N SER A 17 5.46 6.00 19.69
CA SER A 17 5.90 4.82 20.46
C SER A 17 7.22 4.21 19.96
N TYR A 18 7.69 4.58 18.77
CA TYR A 18 8.92 4.04 18.17
C TYR A 18 10.14 4.89 18.54
N PRO A 19 11.17 4.33 19.22
CA PRO A 19 12.30 5.11 19.74
C PRO A 19 13.10 5.88 18.70
N ILE A 20 13.34 5.27 17.53
CA ILE A 20 14.14 5.88 16.45
C ILE A 20 13.43 7.12 15.89
N TYR A 21 12.13 7.03 15.62
CA TYR A 21 11.35 8.17 15.11
C TYR A 21 11.18 9.25 16.17
N ARG A 22 11.01 8.87 17.45
CA ARG A 22 10.98 9.81 18.56
C ARG A 22 12.28 10.63 18.61
N GLN A 23 13.43 9.98 18.48
CA GLN A 23 14.74 10.64 18.52
C GLN A 23 14.93 11.61 17.34
N GLN A 24 14.56 11.21 16.12
CA GLN A 24 14.62 12.07 14.94
C GLN A 24 13.76 13.34 15.08
N LEU A 25 12.59 13.22 15.72
CA LEU A 25 11.73 14.38 16.01
C LEU A 25 12.39 15.32 17.01
N ILE A 26 12.99 14.81 18.08
CA ILE A 26 13.71 15.62 19.08
C ILE A 26 14.88 16.35 18.41
N GLU A 27 15.63 15.68 17.54
CA GLU A 27 16.73 16.28 16.77
C GLU A 27 16.24 17.40 15.84
N GLY A 28 15.16 17.16 15.08
CA GLY A 28 14.58 18.18 14.22
C GLY A 28 14.04 19.40 14.97
N ILE A 29 13.42 19.17 16.14
CA ILE A 29 12.95 20.25 17.03
C ILE A 29 14.15 21.07 17.54
N ALA A 30 15.20 20.40 18.02
CA ALA A 30 16.42 21.03 18.51
C ALA A 30 17.08 21.93 17.45
N GLN A 31 17.19 21.44 16.22
CA GLN A 31 17.67 22.23 15.08
C GLN A 31 16.78 23.44 14.80
N THR A 32 15.46 23.25 14.80
CA THR A 32 14.48 24.30 14.48
C THR A 32 14.50 25.46 15.48
N ILE A 33 14.67 25.17 16.78
CA ILE A 33 14.70 26.20 17.83
C ILE A 33 16.12 26.68 18.16
N GLY A 34 17.14 26.06 17.58
CA GLY A 34 18.56 26.34 17.81
C GLY A 34 18.99 26.01 19.24
N GLN A 35 18.53 24.90 19.80
CA GLN A 35 18.90 24.42 21.14
C GLN A 35 19.60 23.07 21.07
N ASN A 36 20.29 22.69 22.14
CA ASN A 36 20.95 21.39 22.22
C ASN A 36 19.93 20.27 22.42
N ILE A 37 20.15 19.13 21.75
CA ILE A 37 19.27 17.96 21.78
C ILE A 37 18.96 17.51 23.21
N THR A 38 19.97 17.44 24.09
CA THR A 38 19.80 17.02 25.48
C THR A 38 18.95 17.98 26.30
N GLN A 39 18.96 19.29 25.98
CA GLN A 39 18.10 20.28 26.64
C GLN A 39 16.63 20.13 26.19
N VAL A 40 16.43 19.86 24.90
CA VAL A 40 15.10 19.64 24.30
C VAL A 40 14.49 18.34 24.81
N GLU A 41 15.25 17.26 24.84
CA GLU A 41 14.83 15.97 25.38
C GLU A 41 14.38 16.10 26.84
N LYS A 42 15.20 16.73 27.68
CA LYS A 42 14.88 16.94 29.09
C LYS A 42 13.63 17.80 29.29
N ALA A 43 13.41 18.80 28.45
CA ALA A 43 12.22 19.64 28.50
C ALA A 43 10.95 18.88 28.07
N ILE A 44 11.06 17.97 27.08
CA ILE A 44 9.96 17.10 26.64
C ILE A 44 9.62 16.08 27.73
N GLU A 45 10.62 15.51 28.41
CA GLU A 45 10.41 14.58 29.53
C GLU A 45 9.79 15.27 30.75
N GLN A 46 10.23 16.48 31.09
CA GLN A 46 9.62 17.28 32.16
C GLN A 46 8.16 17.65 31.87
N ASN A 47 7.77 17.75 30.59
CA ASN A 47 6.37 17.95 30.21
C ASN A 47 5.49 16.75 30.59
N ILE A 48 6.04 15.53 30.56
CA ILE A 48 5.34 14.31 31.00
C ILE A 48 5.06 14.35 32.50
N THR A 49 6.03 14.84 33.30
CA THR A 49 5.92 14.86 34.77
C THR A 49 5.00 15.97 35.30
N ASN A 50 4.86 17.07 34.57
CA ASN A 50 4.04 18.22 34.99
C ASN A 50 2.57 18.12 34.57
N ASN A 51 2.22 17.17 33.68
CA ASN A 51 0.84 16.93 33.22
C ASN A 51 0.26 15.63 33.80
N THR A 52 0.10 15.57 35.12
CA THR A 52 -0.70 14.53 35.82
C THR A 52 -2.17 14.96 35.97
N GLN A 53 -2.74 15.53 34.90
CA GLN A 53 -4.19 15.74 34.78
C GLN A 53 -4.69 14.88 33.62
N PRO A 54 -5.82 14.18 33.75
CA PRO A 54 -6.40 13.45 32.64
C PRO A 54 -6.68 14.47 31.54
N TYR A 55 -6.00 14.29 30.41
CA TYR A 55 -6.16 15.15 29.25
C TYR A 55 -7.64 15.09 28.82
N ASN A 56 -8.41 16.10 29.21
CA ASN A 56 -9.78 16.28 28.76
C ASN A 56 -9.72 16.64 27.27
N ALA A 57 -10.20 15.71 26.43
CA ALA A 57 -10.16 15.77 24.97
C ALA A 57 -11.02 16.89 24.35
N ASN A 58 -11.50 17.87 25.11
CA ASN A 58 -12.60 18.76 24.71
C ASN A 58 -12.20 20.21 24.42
N GLU A 59 -10.92 20.59 24.49
CA GLU A 59 -10.48 21.99 24.21
C GLU A 59 -9.67 22.17 22.92
N PHE A 60 -9.59 21.15 22.05
CA PHE A 60 -8.95 21.26 20.72
C PHE A 60 -9.93 21.40 19.54
N GLU A 61 -11.22 21.62 19.77
CA GLU A 61 -12.22 21.75 18.68
C GLU A 61 -12.09 23.02 17.81
N GLN A 62 -11.10 23.90 18.00
CA GLN A 62 -10.90 25.08 17.12
C GLN A 62 -9.51 25.26 16.53
N ALA A 63 -8.63 24.27 16.64
CA ALA A 63 -7.51 24.15 15.72
C ALA A 63 -7.76 22.94 14.83
N ASN A 64 -7.98 23.16 13.53
CA ASN A 64 -8.03 22.13 12.48
C ASN A 64 -6.67 21.40 12.36
N ILE A 65 -6.24 20.74 13.43
CA ILE A 65 -5.33 19.62 13.36
C ILE A 65 -6.25 18.50 12.92
N VAL A 66 -6.17 18.18 11.63
CA VAL A 66 -6.74 16.97 11.07
C VAL A 66 -6.06 15.81 11.78
N ASN A 67 -6.61 15.44 12.93
CA ASN A 67 -6.52 14.11 13.47
C ASN A 67 -7.10 13.20 12.41
N HIS A 68 -6.27 12.80 11.45
CA HIS A 68 -6.38 11.47 10.88
C HIS A 68 -6.07 10.50 12.03
N SER A 69 -7.03 10.40 12.96
CA SER A 69 -7.29 9.12 13.56
C SER A 69 -7.30 8.13 12.40
N PHE A 70 -6.55 7.05 12.55
CA PHE A 70 -6.84 5.82 11.84
C PHE A 70 -8.20 5.26 12.30
N GLN A 71 -9.24 6.10 12.37
CA GLN A 71 -10.50 5.70 11.81
C GLN A 71 -10.19 5.42 10.35
N ALA A 72 -9.89 4.15 10.10
CA ALA A 72 -10.37 3.50 8.90
C ALA A 72 -11.84 3.94 8.75
N LYS A 73 -12.06 5.09 8.09
CA LYS A 73 -13.31 5.40 7.41
C LYS A 73 -13.59 4.10 6.72
N SER A 74 -14.62 3.41 7.22
CA SER A 74 -15.12 2.15 6.73
C SER A 74 -14.78 2.09 5.25
N ARG A 75 -13.71 1.36 4.90
CA ARG A 75 -13.32 1.17 3.51
C ARG A 75 -14.42 0.29 2.98
N ASN A 76 -15.57 0.90 2.62
CA ASN A 76 -16.84 0.28 2.23
C ASN A 76 -16.60 -1.14 1.79
N ALA A 77 -16.67 -2.11 2.72
CA ALA A 77 -15.99 -3.42 2.63
C ALA A 77 -15.51 -3.70 1.20
N SER A 78 -14.33 -3.18 0.83
CA SER A 78 -14.04 -2.92 -0.60
C SER A 78 -14.22 -4.23 -1.33
N SER A 79 -15.30 -4.37 -2.11
CA SER A 79 -15.65 -5.66 -2.69
C SER A 79 -14.39 -6.15 -3.41
N SER A 80 -13.77 -7.24 -2.95
CA SER A 80 -12.47 -7.71 -3.45
C SER A 80 -12.63 -8.43 -4.79
N SER A 81 -13.58 -7.95 -5.59
CA SER A 81 -13.85 -8.45 -6.92
C SER A 81 -12.61 -8.26 -7.79
N MET A 82 -12.45 -9.14 -8.77
CA MET A 82 -11.39 -8.99 -9.76
C MET A 82 -11.40 -7.60 -10.41
N LYS A 83 -12.59 -7.01 -10.64
CA LYS A 83 -12.73 -5.67 -11.25
C LYS A 83 -12.15 -4.54 -10.39
N SER A 84 -12.41 -4.56 -9.08
CA SER A 84 -11.89 -3.54 -8.17
C SER A 84 -10.39 -3.69 -7.95
N LEU A 85 -9.90 -4.93 -7.84
CA LEU A 85 -8.47 -5.22 -7.74
C LEU A 85 -7.72 -4.78 -9.00
N MET A 86 -8.28 -5.06 -10.19
CA MET A 86 -7.71 -4.59 -11.46
C MET A 86 -7.71 -3.06 -11.56
N SER A 87 -8.79 -2.41 -11.10
CA SER A 87 -8.86 -0.94 -11.07
C SER A 87 -7.77 -0.35 -10.16
N ARG A 88 -7.53 -0.95 -8.98
CA ARG A 88 -6.47 -0.53 -8.05
C ARG A 88 -5.09 -0.69 -8.68
N MET A 89 -4.79 -1.85 -9.28
CA MET A 89 -3.51 -2.09 -9.97
C MET A 89 -3.28 -1.10 -11.12
N ILE A 90 -4.28 -0.89 -11.98
CA ILE A 90 -4.19 0.06 -13.11
C ILE A 90 -3.98 1.48 -12.59
N SER A 91 -4.72 1.90 -11.55
CA SER A 91 -4.55 3.21 -10.95
C SER A 91 -3.15 3.40 -10.36
N CYS A 92 -2.62 2.42 -9.63
CA CYS A 92 -1.25 2.47 -9.12
C CYS A 92 -0.22 2.61 -10.26
N VAL A 93 -0.32 1.80 -11.32
CA VAL A 93 0.63 1.79 -12.44
C VAL A 93 0.63 3.12 -13.21
N ILE A 94 -0.55 3.69 -13.49
CA ILE A 94 -0.65 4.98 -14.20
C ILE A 94 -0.07 6.13 -13.38
N ASN A 95 -0.24 6.08 -12.05
CA ASN A 95 0.14 7.18 -11.18
C ASN A 95 1.55 7.07 -10.60
N TYR A 96 2.11 5.86 -10.51
CA TYR A 96 3.46 5.58 -10.05
C TYR A 96 4.16 4.61 -11.00
N PRO A 97 4.64 5.10 -12.16
CA PRO A 97 5.34 4.28 -13.16
C PRO A 97 6.59 3.58 -12.59
N SER A 98 7.23 4.16 -11.57
CA SER A 98 8.40 3.58 -10.88
C SER A 98 8.12 2.19 -10.30
N LEU A 99 6.87 1.87 -9.96
CA LEU A 99 6.48 0.56 -9.42
C LEU A 99 6.84 -0.62 -10.32
N VAL A 100 6.90 -0.39 -11.63
CA VAL A 100 7.12 -1.45 -12.63
C VAL A 100 8.42 -1.29 -13.41
N ASN A 101 9.19 -0.25 -13.09
CA ASN A 101 10.50 0.05 -13.68
C ASN A 101 11.67 -0.33 -12.77
N ASP A 102 11.40 -0.86 -11.58
CA ASP A 102 12.42 -1.41 -10.69
C ASP A 102 13.14 -2.61 -11.35
N PRO A 103 14.45 -2.54 -11.61
CA PRO A 103 15.20 -3.60 -12.31
C PRO A 103 15.06 -4.99 -11.66
N GLU A 104 14.90 -5.05 -10.34
CA GLU A 104 14.81 -6.34 -9.62
C GLU A 104 13.42 -6.98 -9.72
N THR A 105 12.36 -6.19 -9.83
CA THR A 105 10.97 -6.67 -9.73
C THR A 105 10.15 -6.52 -11.01
N SER A 106 10.61 -5.71 -11.97
CA SER A 106 9.94 -5.38 -13.23
C SER A 106 9.48 -6.62 -14.02
N SER A 107 10.38 -7.58 -14.22
CA SER A 107 10.07 -8.83 -14.95
C SER A 107 9.04 -9.71 -14.20
N VAL A 108 9.12 -9.74 -12.88
CA VAL A 108 8.23 -10.53 -12.02
C VAL A 108 6.82 -9.95 -12.02
N ILE A 109 6.69 -8.63 -12.00
CA ILE A 109 5.39 -7.95 -11.97
C ILE A 109 4.61 -8.19 -13.27
N GLU A 110 5.25 -8.02 -14.43
CA GLU A 110 4.59 -8.26 -15.73
C GLU A 110 4.14 -9.72 -15.86
N GLU A 111 5.02 -10.67 -15.51
CA GLU A 111 4.74 -12.10 -15.60
C GLU A 111 3.58 -12.52 -14.67
N ARG A 112 3.47 -11.91 -13.48
CA ARG A 112 2.33 -12.12 -12.58
C ARG A 112 1.05 -11.51 -13.14
N ALA A 113 1.10 -10.27 -13.64
CA ALA A 113 -0.06 -9.59 -14.22
C ALA A 113 -0.64 -10.35 -15.44
N ARG A 114 0.22 -10.92 -16.29
CA ARG A 114 -0.18 -11.71 -17.47
C ARG A 114 -0.97 -12.97 -17.13
N LYS A 115 -0.78 -13.54 -15.93
CA LYS A 115 -1.50 -14.74 -15.47
C LYS A 115 -2.92 -14.44 -14.98
N LEU A 116 -3.28 -13.17 -14.81
CA LEU A 116 -4.61 -12.77 -14.37
C LEU A 116 -5.61 -12.77 -15.54
N PRO A 117 -6.89 -13.08 -15.29
CA PRO A 117 -7.90 -13.05 -16.33
C PRO A 117 -8.23 -11.63 -16.77
N LYS A 118 -8.30 -11.39 -18.09
CA LYS A 118 -8.65 -10.09 -18.70
C LYS A 118 -7.73 -8.94 -18.26
N SER A 119 -6.44 -9.22 -18.14
CA SER A 119 -5.43 -8.26 -17.71
C SER A 119 -4.72 -7.53 -18.85
N ASP A 120 -5.17 -7.68 -20.10
CA ASP A 120 -4.49 -7.16 -21.30
C ASP A 120 -4.12 -5.67 -21.17
N VAL A 121 -5.07 -4.84 -20.72
CA VAL A 121 -4.84 -3.40 -20.51
C VAL A 121 -3.78 -3.13 -19.45
N LEU A 122 -3.78 -3.88 -18.34
CA LEU A 122 -2.77 -3.74 -17.29
C LEU A 122 -1.38 -4.12 -17.82
N VAL A 123 -1.28 -5.24 -18.54
CA VAL A 123 -0.02 -5.73 -19.11
C VAL A 123 0.52 -4.77 -20.16
N GLU A 124 -0.33 -4.25 -21.05
CA GLU A 124 0.04 -3.25 -22.05
C GLU A 124 0.57 -1.98 -21.38
N LEU A 125 -0.12 -1.45 -20.37
CA LEU A 125 0.36 -0.27 -19.62
C LEU A 125 1.73 -0.50 -18.97
N ILE A 126 1.93 -1.65 -18.33
CA ILE A 126 3.22 -2.03 -17.73
C ILE A 126 4.33 -2.01 -18.77
N ARG A 127 4.10 -2.64 -19.93
CA ARG A 127 5.09 -2.67 -21.02
C ARG A 127 5.41 -1.29 -21.57
N TYR A 128 4.40 -0.44 -21.81
CA TYR A 128 4.64 0.93 -22.28
C TYR A 128 5.54 1.70 -21.32
N ILE A 129 5.27 1.59 -20.01
CA ILE A 129 6.07 2.25 -18.97
C ILE A 129 7.51 1.71 -18.91
N GLN A 130 7.70 0.41 -19.16
CA GLN A 130 9.02 -0.23 -19.15
C GLN A 130 9.85 0.07 -20.40
N VAL A 131 9.20 0.38 -21.52
CA VAL A 131 9.88 0.72 -22.79
C VAL A 131 10.24 2.20 -22.84
N GLU A 132 9.37 3.09 -22.36
CA GLU A 132 9.56 4.54 -22.40
C GLU A 132 9.76 5.11 -20.99
N SER A 133 11.01 5.26 -20.59
CA SER A 133 11.42 6.05 -19.43
C SER A 133 11.08 7.51 -19.69
N ASP A 134 10.23 8.11 -18.83
CA ASP A 134 9.73 9.50 -18.87
C ASP A 134 8.39 9.71 -19.60
N LEU A 135 7.59 8.67 -19.73
CA LEU A 135 6.24 8.77 -20.32
C LEU A 135 5.28 9.59 -19.44
N SER A 136 4.70 10.65 -20.01
CA SER A 136 3.63 11.40 -19.34
C SER A 136 2.35 10.56 -19.24
N LYS A 137 1.49 10.85 -18.26
CA LYS A 137 0.19 10.15 -18.12
C LYS A 137 -0.64 10.25 -19.40
N GLU A 138 -0.64 11.40 -20.06
CA GLU A 138 -1.40 11.63 -21.29
C GLU A 138 -0.86 10.80 -22.45
N ALA A 139 0.47 10.70 -22.57
CA ALA A 139 1.14 9.88 -23.57
C ALA A 139 0.88 8.39 -23.32
N LEU A 140 0.91 7.93 -22.06
CA LEU A 140 0.57 6.56 -21.66
C LEU A 140 -0.86 6.16 -22.07
N LEU A 141 -1.81 7.11 -22.02
CA LEU A 141 -3.21 6.85 -22.38
C LEU A 141 -3.51 7.04 -23.87
N LEU A 142 -2.61 7.67 -24.63
CA LEU A 142 -2.80 7.99 -26.05
C LEU A 142 -3.17 6.78 -26.91
N PRO A 143 -2.55 5.59 -26.76
CA PRO A 143 -2.86 4.40 -27.57
C PRO A 143 -4.32 3.93 -27.44
N TYR A 144 -5.02 4.33 -26.36
CA TYR A 144 -6.39 3.91 -26.08
C TYR A 144 -7.44 4.85 -26.62
N LYS A 145 -7.09 6.01 -27.20
CA LYS A 145 -8.06 7.03 -27.67
C LYS A 145 -9.12 6.49 -28.63
N SER A 146 -8.78 5.52 -29.47
CA SER A 146 -9.73 4.87 -30.40
C SER A 146 -10.74 3.96 -29.70
N LYS A 147 -10.49 3.56 -28.45
CA LYS A 147 -11.34 2.71 -27.62
C LYS A 147 -12.00 3.54 -26.52
N GLU A 148 -12.98 4.36 -26.89
CA GLU A 148 -13.62 5.39 -26.03
C GLU A 148 -13.92 4.91 -24.60
N ARG A 149 -14.58 3.76 -24.46
CA ARG A 149 -14.95 3.21 -23.14
C ARG A 149 -13.73 2.90 -22.26
N ILE A 150 -12.67 2.36 -22.85
CA ILE A 150 -11.44 2.04 -22.13
C ILE A 150 -10.71 3.34 -21.78
N TYR A 151 -10.56 4.23 -22.76
CA TYR A 151 -9.90 5.52 -22.59
C TYR A 151 -10.53 6.33 -21.44
N LYS A 152 -11.85 6.51 -21.45
CA LYS A 152 -12.58 7.22 -20.39
C LYS A 152 -12.34 6.60 -19.03
N ARG A 153 -12.37 5.26 -18.94
CA ARG A 153 -12.12 4.56 -17.68
C ARG A 153 -10.67 4.73 -17.20
N LEU A 154 -9.70 4.77 -18.11
CA LEU A 154 -8.30 5.01 -17.75
C LEU A 154 -8.07 6.45 -17.28
N GLN A 155 -8.76 7.43 -17.89
CA GLN A 155 -8.75 8.81 -17.41
C GLN A 155 -9.28 8.89 -15.97
N GLU A 156 -10.41 8.24 -15.67
CA GLU A 156 -10.93 8.16 -14.29
C GLU A 156 -9.92 7.54 -13.31
N LEU A 157 -9.18 6.51 -13.74
CA LEU A 157 -8.19 5.82 -12.90
C LEU A 157 -6.85 6.57 -12.77
N SER A 158 -6.58 7.52 -13.67
CA SER A 158 -5.41 8.40 -13.63
C SER A 158 -5.51 9.52 -12.60
N VAL A 159 -6.72 9.75 -12.07
CA VAL A 159 -6.95 10.66 -10.95
C VAL A 159 -6.87 9.85 -9.66
N MET A 160 -5.99 10.23 -8.74
CA MET A 160 -5.82 9.53 -7.47
C MET A 160 -6.12 10.45 -6.31
N GLU A 161 -7.17 10.09 -5.57
CA GLU A 161 -7.61 10.78 -4.36
C GLU A 161 -8.01 9.75 -3.29
N PRO A 162 -7.41 9.78 -2.09
CA PRO A 162 -6.27 10.62 -1.70
C PRO A 162 -4.99 10.22 -2.46
N PHE A 163 -4.04 11.15 -2.54
CA PHE A 163 -2.69 10.83 -2.99
C PHE A 163 -2.05 9.82 -2.05
N LEU A 164 -1.21 8.95 -2.61
CA LEU A 164 -0.44 7.96 -1.87
C LEU A 164 1.04 8.37 -1.90
N SER A 165 1.81 7.96 -0.91
CA SER A 165 3.26 7.89 -1.08
C SER A 165 3.63 6.75 -2.03
N GLU A 166 4.84 6.79 -2.59
CA GLU A 166 5.36 5.70 -3.43
C GLU A 166 5.41 4.36 -2.68
N TYR A 167 5.75 4.41 -1.39
CA TYR A 167 5.70 3.24 -0.50
C TYR A 167 4.27 2.69 -0.36
N GLU A 168 3.29 3.54 -0.07
CA GLU A 168 1.89 3.12 0.04
C GLU A 168 1.36 2.57 -1.28
N ALA A 169 1.76 3.17 -2.41
CA ALA A 169 1.40 2.69 -3.73
C ALA A 169 1.98 1.31 -4.02
N LYS A 170 3.23 1.05 -3.60
CA LYS A 170 3.88 -0.25 -3.72
C LYS A 170 3.15 -1.32 -2.91
N GLU A 171 2.82 -1.01 -1.66
CA GLU A 171 2.04 -1.89 -0.79
C GLU A 171 0.63 -2.16 -1.35
N GLU A 172 -0.03 -1.11 -1.82
CA GLU A 172 -1.37 -1.19 -2.40
C GLU A 172 -1.40 -2.04 -3.68
N PHE A 173 -0.44 -1.82 -4.58
CA PHE A 173 -0.28 -2.61 -5.79
C PHE A 173 0.03 -4.08 -5.46
N GLY A 174 1.00 -4.33 -4.58
CA GLY A 174 1.40 -5.67 -4.17
C GLY A 174 0.26 -6.45 -3.51
N TYR A 175 -0.50 -5.78 -2.64
CA TYR A 175 -1.71 -6.33 -2.04
C TYR A 175 -2.77 -6.66 -3.10
N ALA A 176 -3.04 -5.73 -4.02
CA ALA A 176 -4.06 -5.92 -5.05
C ALA A 176 -3.71 -7.07 -6.00
N LEU A 177 -2.45 -7.16 -6.43
CA LEU A 177 -1.93 -8.23 -7.28
C LEU A 177 -2.05 -9.60 -6.60
N THR A 178 -1.55 -9.72 -5.37
CA THR A 178 -1.63 -10.97 -4.59
C THR A 178 -3.08 -11.38 -4.30
N SER A 179 -3.95 -10.39 -4.04
CA SER A 179 -5.37 -10.64 -3.83
C SER A 179 -6.07 -11.10 -5.11
N ALA A 180 -5.69 -10.56 -6.27
CA ALA A 180 -6.25 -10.94 -7.56
C ALA A 180 -5.87 -12.38 -7.92
N GLU A 181 -4.61 -12.76 -7.70
CA GLU A 181 -4.13 -14.13 -7.87
C GLU A 181 -4.94 -15.10 -6.99
N LYS A 182 -5.05 -14.81 -5.68
CA LYS A 182 -5.82 -15.64 -4.75
C LYS A 182 -7.30 -15.70 -5.11
N TYR A 183 -7.88 -14.61 -5.61
CA TYR A 183 -9.26 -14.59 -6.07
C TYR A 183 -9.45 -15.52 -7.28
N TYR A 184 -8.55 -15.42 -8.26
CA TYR A 184 -8.60 -16.22 -9.48
C TYR A 184 -8.35 -17.71 -9.20
N GLU A 185 -7.37 -18.03 -8.36
CA GLU A 185 -7.05 -19.39 -7.92
C GLU A 185 -8.24 -20.05 -7.20
N ARG A 186 -8.91 -19.34 -6.29
CA ARG A 186 -10.12 -19.86 -5.63
C ARG A 186 -11.24 -20.13 -6.63
N LYS A 187 -11.45 -19.21 -7.58
CA LYS A 187 -12.50 -19.34 -8.59
C LYS A 187 -12.25 -20.52 -9.53
N THR A 188 -11.02 -20.69 -10.00
CA THR A 188 -10.61 -21.80 -10.87
C THR A 188 -10.66 -23.14 -10.14
N THR A 189 -10.21 -23.19 -8.88
CA THR A 189 -10.33 -24.38 -8.03
C THR A 189 -11.78 -24.79 -7.85
N LYS A 190 -12.68 -23.86 -7.50
CA LYS A 190 -14.11 -24.16 -7.35
C LYS A 190 -14.72 -24.68 -8.65
N ALA A 191 -14.38 -24.11 -9.79
CA ALA A 191 -14.84 -24.58 -11.09
C ALA A 191 -14.30 -25.98 -11.42
N SER A 192 -13.05 -26.28 -11.06
CA SER A 192 -12.43 -27.58 -11.29
C SER A 192 -13.09 -28.67 -10.43
N ILE A 193 -13.41 -28.38 -9.16
CA ILE A 193 -14.16 -29.29 -8.28
C ILE A 193 -15.53 -29.61 -8.90
N LEU A 194 -16.24 -28.61 -9.44
CA LEU A 194 -17.57 -28.80 -10.01
C LEU A 194 -17.56 -29.55 -11.36
N SER A 195 -16.43 -29.55 -12.07
CA SER A 195 -16.31 -30.15 -13.41
C SER A 195 -15.64 -31.52 -13.41
N ALA A 196 -14.96 -31.90 -12.33
CA ALA A 196 -14.39 -33.24 -12.17
C ALA A 196 -15.52 -34.28 -12.18
N LYS A 197 -15.41 -35.25 -13.09
CA LYS A 197 -16.37 -36.37 -13.23
C LYS A 197 -15.71 -37.73 -13.03
N THR A 198 -14.38 -37.77 -13.05
CA THR A 198 -13.59 -38.99 -12.87
C THR A 198 -12.74 -38.92 -11.61
N HIS A 199 -12.44 -40.09 -11.04
CA HIS A 199 -11.60 -40.18 -9.85
C HIS A 199 -10.18 -39.58 -10.06
N ASP A 200 -9.63 -39.69 -11.27
CA ASP A 200 -8.32 -39.11 -11.59
C ASP A 200 -8.36 -37.58 -11.63
N GLU A 201 -9.43 -36.99 -12.17
CA GLU A 201 -9.66 -35.55 -12.14
C GLU A 201 -9.83 -35.03 -10.70
N GLU A 202 -10.61 -35.74 -9.88
CA GLU A 202 -10.78 -35.41 -8.46
C GLU A 202 -9.45 -35.43 -7.70
N LYS A 203 -8.64 -36.48 -7.91
CA LYS A 203 -7.29 -36.60 -7.32
C LYS A 203 -6.37 -35.46 -7.76
N ALA A 204 -6.41 -35.09 -9.04
CA ALA A 204 -5.62 -33.96 -9.56
C ALA A 204 -6.03 -32.63 -8.93
N VAL A 205 -7.34 -32.38 -8.75
CA VAL A 205 -7.86 -31.18 -8.07
C VAL A 205 -7.42 -31.16 -6.60
N MET A 206 -7.52 -32.29 -5.89
CA MET A 206 -7.09 -32.40 -4.50
C MET A 206 -5.59 -32.11 -4.32
N GLN A 207 -4.74 -32.64 -5.21
CA GLN A 207 -3.30 -32.34 -5.19
C GLN A 207 -3.00 -30.85 -5.40
N LYS A 208 -3.71 -30.18 -6.32
CA LYS A 208 -3.56 -28.72 -6.54
C LYS A 208 -3.93 -27.93 -5.28
N ILE A 209 -5.02 -28.30 -4.59
CA ILE A 209 -5.46 -27.66 -3.35
C ILE A 209 -4.41 -27.82 -2.24
N ILE A 210 -3.85 -29.03 -2.07
CA ILE A 210 -2.82 -29.31 -1.05
C ILE A 210 -1.58 -28.46 -1.31
N LYS A 211 -1.09 -28.42 -2.55
CA LYS A 211 0.08 -27.60 -2.94
C LYS A 211 -0.15 -26.11 -2.67
N SER A 212 -1.35 -25.60 -3.01
CA SER A 212 -1.73 -24.20 -2.75
C SER A 212 -1.76 -23.86 -1.25
N LYS A 213 -2.30 -24.76 -0.41
CA LYS A 213 -2.29 -24.61 1.05
C LYS A 213 -0.87 -24.58 1.62
N MET A 214 0.01 -25.49 1.18
CA MET A 214 1.41 -25.52 1.61
C MET A 214 2.15 -24.21 1.25
N LYS A 215 1.92 -23.68 0.05
CA LYS A 215 2.48 -22.39 -0.38
C LYS A 215 2.03 -21.22 0.51
N SER A 216 0.77 -21.25 0.97
CA SER A 216 0.23 -20.23 1.88
C SER A 216 0.77 -20.34 3.31
N VAL A 217 1.13 -21.54 3.77
CA VAL A 217 1.75 -21.75 5.09
C VAL A 217 3.19 -21.21 5.10
N ASN A 218 3.97 -21.49 4.06
CA ASN A 218 5.34 -20.98 3.94
C ASN A 218 5.42 -19.46 3.80
N GLN A 219 4.36 -18.80 3.28
CA GLN A 219 4.28 -17.33 3.23
C GLN A 219 3.92 -16.68 4.57
N LYS A 220 3.30 -17.42 5.51
CA LYS A 220 2.97 -16.90 6.85
C LYS A 220 4.09 -17.10 7.86
N ASN A 221 4.89 -18.15 7.69
CA ASN A 221 6.08 -18.42 8.48
C ASN A 221 7.29 -18.53 7.53
N PRO A 222 7.92 -17.41 7.13
CA PRO A 222 9.24 -17.50 6.53
C PRO A 222 10.16 -18.11 7.60
N ASN A 223 10.64 -19.32 7.35
CA ASN A 223 11.56 -20.00 8.25
C ASN A 223 12.82 -19.13 8.40
N PRO A 224 13.18 -18.66 9.60
CA PRO A 224 14.48 -18.06 9.81
C PRO A 224 15.47 -19.21 9.90
N GLN A 225 16.28 -19.41 8.86
CA GLN A 225 17.58 -20.10 8.83
C GLN A 225 17.77 -20.83 7.50
N THR A 226 18.52 -20.21 6.59
CA THR A 226 19.64 -20.86 5.89
C THR A 226 20.54 -19.77 5.33
N GLU A 227 21.41 -19.22 6.19
CA GLU A 227 22.71 -18.68 5.77
C GLU A 227 23.73 -19.57 6.47
N GLU A 228 24.42 -20.40 5.67
CA GLU A 228 25.76 -20.92 5.98
C GLU A 228 26.77 -20.06 5.24
#